data_AF-A0A1V6A6H0-F1
#
_entry.id   AF-A0A1V6A6H0-F1
#
_cell.length_a   1.000
_cell.length_b   1.000
_cell.length_c   1.000
_cell.angle_alpha   90.00
_cell.angle_beta   90.00
_cell.angle_gamma   90.00
#
_symmetry.space_group_name_H-M   'P 1'
#
loop_
_entity.id
_entity.type
_entity.pdbx_description
1 polymer ?
#
loop_
_entity_poly.entity_id
_entity_poly.type
_entity_poly.pdbx_seq_one_letter_code
_entity_poly.pdbx_strand_id
1 'polypeptide(L)'
;MGMWTIPKNENTSRFSDEELDEFITKVSAAVKARHMSVPVIMALEMAKPVSFLGYTSLVVFAPILELIFDPVKMEKLQAIFSDRNRIEMLIKSIENLEISEKEKTKEGESSEQN
;
A
#
# COMPACT_ATOMS: atom_id res chain seq x y z
N MET A 1 38.36 19.79 -0.96
CA MET A 1 37.37 18.72 -0.98
C MET A 1 36.01 19.30 -0.65
N GLY A 2 35.21 19.62 -1.67
CA GLY A 2 33.82 20.04 -1.45
C GLY A 2 33.02 18.86 -0.94
N MET A 3 32.38 19.00 0.22
CA MET A 3 31.47 17.99 0.74
C MET A 3 30.28 17.89 -0.22
N TRP A 4 30.19 16.76 -0.90
CA TRP A 4 29.00 16.41 -1.68
C TRP A 4 27.92 15.96 -0.70
N THR A 5 27.08 16.89 -0.25
CA THR A 5 25.85 16.55 0.45
C THR A 5 24.85 16.09 -0.60
N ILE A 6 24.58 14.78 -0.63
CA ILE A 6 23.38 14.24 -1.28
C ILE A 6 22.19 15.05 -0.77
N PRO A 7 21.46 15.80 -1.63
CA PRO A 7 20.17 16.32 -1.22
C PRO A 7 19.32 15.10 -0.84
N LYS A 8 18.88 15.06 0.42
CA LYS A 8 17.89 14.09 0.89
C LYS A 8 16.73 14.18 -0.11
N ASN A 9 16.40 13.09 -0.78
CA ASN A 9 15.48 13.08 -1.91
C ASN A 9 14.24 13.92 -1.59
N GLU A 10 14.15 15.09 -2.20
CA GLU A 10 12.93 15.85 -2.21
C GLU A 10 11.94 14.99 -2.99
N ASN A 11 11.01 14.36 -2.28
CA ASN A 11 9.93 13.59 -2.88
C ASN A 11 9.17 14.57 -3.77
N THR A 12 9.47 14.56 -5.07
CA THR A 12 8.85 15.39 -6.10
C THR A 12 7.47 14.83 -6.47
N SER A 13 6.75 14.27 -5.49
CA SER A 13 5.34 13.93 -5.59
C SER A 13 4.54 15.22 -5.57
N ARG A 14 3.61 15.38 -6.51
CA ARG A 14 2.65 16.48 -6.51
C ARG A 14 1.58 16.38 -5.41
N PHE A 15 1.59 15.30 -4.63
CA PHE A 15 0.63 15.01 -3.56
C PHE A 15 1.28 15.22 -2.20
N SER A 16 0.50 15.73 -1.24
CA SER A 16 0.96 15.87 0.15
C SER A 16 1.08 14.51 0.84
N ASP A 17 1.81 14.49 1.97
CA ASP A 17 1.98 13.26 2.73
C ASP A 17 0.65 12.75 3.29
N GLU A 18 -0.22 13.65 3.77
CA GLU A 18 -1.56 13.34 4.27
C GLU A 18 -2.45 12.75 3.16
N GLU A 19 -2.39 13.31 1.94
CA GLU A 19 -3.17 12.80 0.81
C GLU A 19 -2.78 11.37 0.41
N LEU A 20 -1.50 11.04 0.53
CA LEU A 20 -0.98 9.70 0.26
C LEU A 20 -1.37 8.72 1.38
N ASP A 21 -1.33 9.15 2.64
CA ASP A 21 -1.73 8.34 3.80
C ASP A 21 -3.23 8.01 3.78
N GLU A 22 -4.07 8.98 3.42
CA GLU A 22 -5.50 8.74 3.16
C GLU A 22 -5.69 7.73 2.02
N PHE A 23 -4.88 7.86 0.96
CA PHE A 23 -4.98 6.97 -0.19
C PHE A 23 -4.55 5.54 0.16
N ILE A 24 -3.50 5.36 0.97
CA ILE A 24 -3.11 4.07 1.56
C ILE A 24 -4.30 3.45 2.29
N THR A 25 -4.96 4.22 3.17
CA THR A 25 -6.12 3.74 3.93
C THR A 25 -7.25 3.25 3.02
N LYS A 26 -7.55 4.00 1.96
CA LYS A 26 -8.56 3.63 0.95
C LYS A 26 -8.19 2.35 0.20
N VAL A 27 -6.92 2.19 -0.19
CA VAL A 27 -6.41 0.99 -0.86
C VAL A 27 -6.50 -0.22 0.08
N SER A 28 -6.06 -0.10 1.32
CA SER A 28 -6.12 -1.18 2.31
C SER A 28 -7.55 -1.69 2.53
N ALA A 29 -8.51 -0.77 2.68
CA ALA A 29 -9.92 -1.12 2.82
C ALA A 29 -10.45 -1.87 1.58
N ALA A 30 -10.05 -1.45 0.38
CA ALA A 30 -10.47 -2.07 -0.87
C ALA A 30 -9.83 -3.47 -1.08
N VAL A 31 -8.59 -3.66 -0.63
CA VAL A 31 -7.91 -4.97 -0.62
C VAL A 31 -8.63 -5.93 0.33
N LYS A 32 -8.92 -5.47 1.55
CA LYS A 32 -9.67 -6.24 2.55
C LYS A 32 -11.06 -6.63 2.06
N ALA A 33 -11.81 -5.69 1.49
CA ALA A 33 -13.17 -5.93 0.99
C ALA A 33 -13.25 -7.00 -0.11
N ARG A 34 -12.13 -7.29 -0.78
CA ARG A 34 -12.02 -8.33 -1.82
C ARG A 34 -11.35 -9.62 -1.33
N HIS A 35 -11.04 -9.71 -0.03
CA HIS A 35 -10.30 -10.84 0.54
C HIS A 35 -8.94 -11.09 -0.14
N MET A 36 -8.27 -10.02 -0.58
CA MET A 36 -6.98 -10.10 -1.30
C MET A 36 -5.76 -9.77 -0.42
N SER A 37 -5.92 -9.68 0.90
CA SER A 37 -4.87 -9.23 1.82
C SER A 37 -3.58 -10.06 1.69
N VAL A 38 -3.68 -11.38 1.71
CA VAL A 38 -2.52 -12.29 1.61
C VAL A 38 -1.77 -12.16 0.28
N PRO A 39 -2.39 -12.33 -0.91
CA PRO A 39 -1.67 -12.22 -2.17
C PRO A 39 -1.13 -10.81 -2.44
N VAL A 40 -1.81 -9.75 -1.96
CA VAL A 40 -1.35 -8.37 -2.13
C VAL A 40 -0.15 -8.08 -1.25
N ILE A 41 -0.16 -8.47 0.04
CA ILE A 41 1.00 -8.31 0.92
C ILE A 41 2.20 -9.06 0.33
N MET A 42 2.02 -10.30 -0.11
CA MET A 42 3.09 -11.08 -0.72
C MET A 42 3.69 -10.39 -1.96
N ALA A 43 2.85 -9.82 -2.83
CA ALA A 43 3.32 -9.06 -3.99
C ALA A 43 4.07 -7.77 -3.59
N LEU A 44 3.59 -7.04 -2.57
CA LEU A 44 4.23 -5.82 -2.07
C LEU A 44 5.59 -6.13 -1.39
N GLU A 45 5.66 -7.21 -0.62
CA GLU A 45 6.90 -7.73 -0.02
C GLU A 45 7.94 -8.07 -1.09
N MET A 46 7.52 -8.72 -2.18
CA MET A 46 8.37 -8.99 -3.34
C MET A 46 8.80 -7.72 -4.09
N ALA A 47 7.99 -6.66 -4.04
CA ALA A 47 8.33 -5.38 -4.66
C ALA A 47 9.35 -4.57 -3.84
N LYS A 48 9.45 -4.77 -2.51
CA LYS A 48 10.42 -4.08 -1.64
C LYS A 48 11.90 -4.21 -2.09
N PRO A 49 12.44 -5.41 -2.41
CA PRO A 49 13.83 -5.56 -2.87
C PRO A 49 14.05 -5.10 -4.32
N VAL A 50 12.99 -4.89 -5.10
CA VAL A 50 13.07 -4.62 -6.53
C VAL A 50 13.00 -3.11 -6.79
N SER A 51 14.16 -2.45 -6.69
CA SER A 51 14.35 -1.11 -7.27
C SER A 51 14.44 -1.15 -8.81
N PHE A 52 13.90 -2.16 -9.50
CA PHE A 52 14.28 -2.48 -10.87
C PHE A 52 13.09 -2.60 -11.86
N LEU A 53 13.09 -1.63 -12.78
CA LEU A 53 12.46 -1.57 -14.10
C LEU A 53 10.99 -1.15 -14.19
N GLY A 54 10.85 0.14 -14.50
CA GLY A 54 9.68 0.69 -15.16
C GLY A 54 9.33 -0.07 -16.44
N TYR A 55 8.03 -0.08 -16.70
CA TYR A 55 7.32 -0.52 -17.90
C TYR A 55 6.64 -1.91 -17.88
N THR A 56 7.12 -2.92 -17.13
CA THR A 56 6.48 -4.27 -17.15
C THR A 56 5.72 -4.67 -15.88
N SER A 57 5.64 -3.79 -14.87
CA SER A 57 4.91 -4.07 -13.62
C SER A 57 3.39 -3.93 -13.75
N LEU A 58 2.91 -3.11 -14.70
CA LEU A 58 1.47 -2.82 -14.85
C LEU A 58 0.63 -4.03 -15.31
N VAL A 59 1.22 -4.97 -16.05
CA VAL A 59 0.48 -6.12 -16.62
C VAL A 59 0.09 -7.14 -15.54
N VAL A 60 0.94 -7.37 -14.53
CA VAL A 60 0.65 -8.29 -13.42
C VAL A 60 -0.42 -7.73 -12.48
N PHE A 61 -0.48 -6.40 -12.36
CA PHE A 61 -1.49 -5.73 -11.55
C PHE A 61 -2.75 -5.36 -12.35
N ALA A 62 -2.84 -5.64 -13.66
CA ALA A 62 -3.96 -5.23 -14.51
C ALA A 62 -5.37 -5.51 -13.92
N PRO A 63 -5.66 -6.66 -13.28
CA PRO A 63 -6.96 -6.91 -12.65
C PRO A 63 -7.27 -5.98 -11.46
N ILE A 64 -6.23 -5.47 -10.80
CA ILE A 64 -6.32 -4.50 -9.70
C ILE A 64 -6.39 -3.07 -10.27
N LEU A 65 -5.69 -2.80 -11.37
CA LEU A 65 -5.65 -1.51 -12.05
C LEU A 65 -6.96 -1.14 -12.76
N GLU A 66 -7.80 -2.11 -13.13
CA GLU A 66 -9.15 -1.84 -13.70
C GLU A 66 -10.04 -1.01 -12.76
N LEU A 67 -9.78 -1.05 -11.46
CA LEU A 67 -10.48 -0.23 -10.45
C LEU A 67 -9.92 1.20 -10.32
N ILE A 68 -8.78 1.47 -10.97
CA ILE A 68 -7.87 2.59 -10.78
C ILE A 68 -7.51 3.24 -12.13
N PHE A 69 -8.36 3.12 -13.16
CA PHE A 69 -8.14 3.80 -14.45
C PHE A 69 -8.15 5.34 -14.36
N ASP A 70 -8.37 5.89 -13.17
CA ASP A 70 -8.14 7.29 -12.83
C ASP A 70 -6.63 7.60 -12.83
N PRO A 71 -6.13 8.41 -13.79
CA PRO A 71 -4.71 8.75 -13.89
C PRO A 71 -4.13 9.34 -12.60
N VAL A 72 -4.94 10.07 -11.82
CA VAL A 72 -4.51 10.68 -10.56
C VAL A 72 -4.19 9.59 -9.52
N LYS A 73 -5.00 8.53 -9.46
CA LYS A 73 -4.77 7.41 -8.55
C LYS A 73 -3.54 6.60 -8.97
N MET A 74 -3.29 6.47 -10.27
CA MET A 74 -2.07 5.84 -10.79
C MET A 74 -0.81 6.61 -10.39
N GLU A 75 -0.85 7.93 -10.42
CA GLU A 75 0.27 8.75 -9.95
C GLU A 75 0.45 8.66 -8.42
N LYS A 76 -0.64 8.57 -7.64
CA LYS A 76 -0.54 8.30 -6.19
C LYS A 76 0.08 6.94 -5.89
N LEU A 77 -0.26 5.90 -6.65
CA LEU A 77 0.37 4.59 -6.53
C LEU A 77 1.87 4.64 -6.89
N GLN A 78 2.24 5.35 -7.95
CA GLN A 78 3.65 5.57 -8.30
C GLN A 78 4.41 6.30 -7.19
N ALA A 79 3.80 7.32 -6.58
CA ALA A 79 4.41 8.04 -5.45
C ALA A 79 4.61 7.12 -4.22
N ILE A 80 3.63 6.27 -3.89
CA ILE A 80 3.75 5.28 -2.81
C ILE A 80 4.82 4.24 -3.13
N PHE A 81 4.87 3.71 -4.35
CA PHE A 81 5.83 2.66 -4.73
C PHE A 81 7.25 3.18 -4.90
N SER A 82 7.43 4.50 -5.04
CA SER A 82 8.76 5.11 -5.08
C SER A 82 9.36 5.32 -3.67
N ASP A 83 8.56 5.18 -2.61
CA ASP A 83 9.00 5.30 -1.22
C ASP A 83 8.79 3.98 -0.46
N ARG A 84 9.90 3.34 -0.11
CA ARG A 84 9.91 2.10 0.68
C ARG A 84 9.12 2.22 1.99
N ASN A 85 9.17 3.37 2.67
CA ASN A 85 8.43 3.55 3.92
C ASN A 85 6.93 3.54 3.68
N ARG A 86 6.47 4.10 2.55
CA ARG A 86 5.04 4.11 2.19
C ARG A 86 4.54 2.75 1.75
N ILE A 87 5.37 1.94 1.08
CA ILE A 87 5.07 0.53 0.83
C ILE A 87 4.88 -0.22 2.16
N GLU A 88 5.78 -0.01 3.11
CA GLU A 88 5.69 -0.63 4.44
C GLU A 88 4.44 -0.18 5.21
N MET A 89 4.08 1.10 5.12
CA MET A 89 2.83 1.62 5.69
C MET A 89 1.59 0.97 5.07
N LEU A 90 1.59 0.76 3.75
CA LEU A 90 0.49 0.07 3.06
C LEU A 90 0.34 -1.38 3.52
N ILE A 91 1.44 -2.12 3.62
CA ILE A 91 1.44 -3.51 4.12
C ILE A 91 0.85 -3.56 5.54
N LYS A 92 1.39 -2.75 6.46
CA LYS A 92 0.90 -2.69 7.85
C LYS A 92 -0.56 -2.28 7.96
N SER A 93 -0.99 -1.35 7.11
CA SER A 93 -2.39 -0.92 7.07
C SER A 93 -3.32 -2.08 6.68
N ILE A 94 -2.94 -2.92 5.71
CA ILE A 94 -3.69 -4.12 5.32
C ILE A 94 -3.70 -5.15 6.46
N GLU A 95 -2.55 -5.42 7.08
CA GLU A 95 -2.43 -6.38 8.20
C GLU A 95 -3.28 -5.98 9.41
N ASN A 96 -3.27 -4.70 9.78
CA ASN A 96 -4.04 -4.18 10.91
C ASN A 96 -5.55 -4.35 10.69
N LEU A 97 -6.03 -4.17 9.46
CA LEU A 97 -7.45 -4.39 9.14
C LEU A 97 -7.86 -5.87 9.33
N GLU A 98 -7.01 -6.81 8.92
CA GLU A 98 -7.24 -8.26 9.11
C GLU A 98 -7.24 -8.67 10.58
N ILE A 99 -6.32 -8.13 11.39
CA ILE A 99 -6.25 -8.41 12.82
C ILE A 99 -7.50 -7.88 13.53
N SER A 100 -7.90 -6.64 13.25
CA SER A 100 -9.06 -5.99 13.88
C SER A 100 -10.37 -6.75 13.66
N GLU A 101 -10.52 -7.47 12.55
CA GLU A 101 -11.70 -8.29 12.27
C GLU A 101 -11.66 -9.61 13.05
N LYS A 102 -10.51 -10.27 13.08
CA LYS A 102 -10.32 -11.50 13.86
C LYS A 102 -10.56 -11.30 15.35
N GLU A 103 -10.22 -10.13 15.88
CA GLU A 103 -10.50 -9.76 17.27
C GLU A 103 -11.99 -9.55 17.52
N LYS A 104 -12.69 -8.83 16.62
CA LYS A 104 -14.15 -8.62 16.71
C LYS A 104 -14.95 -9.93 16.64
N THR A 105 -14.54 -10.88 15.80
CA THR A 105 -15.21 -12.19 15.70
C THR A 105 -15.06 -12.99 17.00
N LYS A 106 -13.88 -12.96 17.63
CA LYS A 106 -13.60 -13.70 18.88
C LYS A 106 -14.33 -13.13 20.10
N GLU A 107 -14.46 -11.80 20.20
CA GLU A 107 -15.18 -11.15 21.29
C GLU A 107 -16.70 -11.39 21.22
N GLY A 108 -17.26 -11.45 20.00
CA GLY A 108 -18.68 -11.81 19.80
C GLY A 108 -19.01 -13.23 20.24
N GLU A 109 -18.17 -14.20 19.87
CA GLU A 109 -18.34 -15.62 20.24
C GLU A 109 -18.22 -15.85 21.76
N SER A 110 -17.35 -15.10 22.45
CA SER A 110 -17.17 -15.17 23.90
C SER A 110 -18.34 -14.55 24.69
N SER A 111 -19.12 -13.68 24.06
CA SER A 111 -20.25 -12.98 24.69
C SER A 111 -21.57 -13.75 24.56
N GLU A 112 -21.68 -14.66 23.60
CA GLU A 112 -22.87 -15.49 23.36
C GLU A 112 -22.87 -16.82 24.13
N GLN A 113 -21.73 -17.22 24.71
CA GLN A 113 -21.58 -18.47 25.49
C GLN A 113 -21.71 -18.29 27.01
N ASN A 114 -22.12 -17.12 27.50
CA ASN A 114 -22.20 -16.80 28.94
C ASN A 114 -23.60 -16.34 29.37
#